data_AF-A0A4W5NAI6-F1
#
_entry.id   AF-A0A4W5NAI6-F1
#
_cell.length_a   1.000
_cell.length_b   1.000
_cell.length_c   1.000
_cell.angle_alpha   90.00
_cell.angle_beta   90.00
_cell.angle_gamma   90.00
#
_symmetry.space_group_name_H-M   'P 1'
#
loop_
_entity.id
_entity.type
_entity.pdbx_description
1 polymer ?
#
loop_
_entity_poly.entity_id
_entity_poly.type
_entity_poly.pdbx_seq_one_letter_code
_entity_poly.pdbx_strand_id
1 'polypeptide(L)'
;MSGILKRKFEEVEVDSPSPCLSLRGSDDEVSAGSDSGNSSDSVNPGPSTPVAPSSIMRCEKRLRVRNVHFESVTVYYFSRRQGFTSVPTQGGSTLGMSTRHSWVQRYTLGEFAVEQERSHRDMLRDHLKEEKLNSIKLKVVKSIYLKEVNFSQLHLTKGSVITLL
;
A
#
# COMPACT_ATOMS: atom_id res chain seq x y z
N MET A 1 23.82 -4.20 40.88
CA MET A 1 23.50 -5.56 40.39
C MET A 1 22.68 -5.41 39.11
N SER A 2 23.32 -5.45 37.95
CA SER A 2 22.66 -5.22 36.66
C SER A 2 22.26 -6.57 36.04
N GLY A 3 20.98 -6.76 35.74
CA GLY A 3 20.46 -7.94 35.04
C GLY A 3 19.93 -7.56 33.66
N ILE A 4 20.64 -7.97 32.60
CA ILE A 4 20.16 -7.91 31.21
C ILE A 4 19.55 -9.28 30.88
N LEU A 5 18.26 -9.34 30.58
CA LEU A 5 17.60 -10.54 30.07
C LEU A 5 17.89 -10.70 28.57
N LYS A 6 18.83 -11.60 28.24
CA LYS A 6 19.07 -12.08 26.87
C LYS A 6 17.91 -12.99 26.45
N ARG A 7 17.13 -12.57 25.43
CA ARG A 7 16.27 -13.50 24.68
C ARG A 7 17.16 -14.36 23.78
N LYS A 8 17.02 -15.68 23.91
CA LYS A 8 17.69 -16.70 23.10
C LYS A 8 16.97 -16.77 21.75
N PHE A 9 17.71 -16.66 20.64
CA PHE A 9 17.19 -16.85 19.28
C PHE A 9 17.41 -18.32 18.90
N GLU A 10 16.33 -19.00 18.53
CA GLU A 10 16.34 -20.36 17.98
C GLU A 10 16.41 -20.25 16.46
N GLU A 11 17.36 -20.95 15.86
CA GLU A 11 17.62 -21.03 14.44
C GLU A 11 16.76 -22.15 13.83
N VAL A 12 15.94 -21.83 12.82
CA VAL A 12 15.28 -22.83 11.98
C VAL A 12 15.51 -22.45 10.52
N GLU A 13 16.43 -23.18 9.90
CA GLU A 13 16.61 -23.30 8.46
C GLU A 13 15.46 -24.13 7.87
N VAL A 14 14.68 -23.56 6.94
CA VAL A 14 13.92 -24.34 5.95
C VAL A 14 13.98 -23.64 4.60
N ASP A 15 14.30 -24.46 3.62
CA ASP A 15 14.61 -24.23 2.22
C ASP A 15 13.36 -23.92 1.35
N SER A 16 13.49 -22.96 0.41
CA SER A 16 12.71 -22.79 -0.84
C SER A 16 11.20 -22.31 -0.77
N PRO A 17 10.52 -21.98 -1.90
CA PRO A 17 10.43 -20.62 -2.47
C PRO A 17 8.98 -20.07 -2.71
N SER A 18 8.86 -18.74 -2.91
CA SER A 18 7.78 -18.00 -3.61
C SER A 18 6.31 -18.14 -3.17
N PRO A 19 5.61 -17.07 -2.71
CA PRO A 19 4.18 -17.14 -2.44
C PRO A 19 3.36 -17.04 -3.72
N CYS A 20 2.68 -18.15 -4.00
CA CYS A 20 1.82 -18.41 -5.14
C CYS A 20 0.58 -17.51 -5.20
N LEU A 21 0.12 -17.34 -6.44
CA LEU A 21 -1.07 -16.65 -6.89
C LEU A 21 -2.38 -17.16 -6.23
N SER A 22 -3.29 -16.20 -6.03
CA SER A 22 -4.76 -16.28 -6.02
C SER A 22 -5.45 -17.61 -6.32
N LEU A 23 -6.40 -18.01 -5.45
CA LEU A 23 -7.81 -18.35 -5.78
C LEU A 23 -8.44 -19.06 -4.55
N ARG A 24 -9.25 -18.34 -3.77
CA ARG A 24 -10.13 -18.95 -2.75
C ARG A 24 -11.54 -18.46 -3.00
N GLY A 25 -12.31 -19.27 -3.72
CA GLY A 25 -13.76 -19.26 -3.63
C GLY A 25 -14.18 -19.69 -2.23
N SER A 26 -15.19 -19.04 -1.69
CA SER A 26 -15.85 -19.44 -0.44
C SER A 26 -17.31 -19.03 -0.59
N ASP A 27 -18.11 -19.99 -1.03
CA ASP A 27 -19.56 -19.98 -0.95
C ASP A 27 -19.94 -20.50 0.44
N ASP A 28 -20.65 -19.71 1.25
CA ASP A 28 -21.39 -20.23 2.42
C ASP A 28 -22.54 -19.28 2.77
N GLU A 29 -23.76 -19.77 2.52
CA GLU A 29 -25.06 -19.25 2.92
C GLU A 29 -25.30 -19.48 4.41
N VAL A 30 -25.67 -18.45 5.18
CA VAL A 30 -26.23 -18.62 6.53
C VAL A 30 -27.18 -17.46 6.92
N SER A 31 -28.46 -17.81 6.81
CA SER A 31 -29.65 -17.47 7.61
C SER A 31 -29.79 -16.11 8.32
N ALA A 32 -30.91 -15.45 8.00
CA ALA A 32 -31.43 -14.25 8.64
C ALA A 32 -31.88 -14.49 10.09
N GLY A 33 -31.26 -13.79 11.05
CA GLY A 33 -31.76 -13.65 12.41
C GLY A 33 -32.57 -12.37 12.57
N SER A 34 -33.90 -12.50 12.62
CA SER A 34 -34.81 -11.40 13.01
C SER A 34 -35.08 -11.48 14.51
N ASP A 35 -34.68 -10.46 15.27
CA ASP A 35 -35.11 -10.26 16.66
C ASP A 35 -36.18 -9.17 16.69
N SER A 36 -37.33 -9.47 17.28
CA SER A 36 -38.46 -8.55 17.39
C SER A 36 -38.87 -8.40 18.84
N GLY A 37 -38.27 -7.41 19.50
CA GLY A 37 -38.72 -6.92 20.80
C GLY A 37 -39.99 -6.09 20.64
N ASN A 38 -41.14 -6.68 21.00
CA ASN A 38 -42.37 -5.93 21.21
C ASN A 38 -42.44 -5.50 22.69
N SER A 39 -42.63 -4.21 22.94
CA SER A 39 -42.99 -3.70 24.26
C SER A 39 -44.12 -2.70 24.05
N SER A 40 -45.31 -3.10 24.47
CA SER A 40 -46.51 -2.29 24.51
C SER A 40 -46.86 -2.04 25.97
N ASP A 41 -46.76 -0.79 26.42
CA ASP A 41 -47.51 -0.33 27.58
C ASP A 41 -47.83 1.16 27.41
N SER A 42 -49.11 1.46 27.23
CA SER A 42 -49.67 2.80 27.45
C SER A 42 -51.18 2.67 27.62
N VAL A 43 -51.58 2.86 28.86
CA VAL A 43 -52.95 2.84 29.37
C VAL A 43 -53.83 3.92 28.74
N ASN A 44 -55.08 3.54 28.51
CA ASN A 44 -56.18 4.32 27.94
C ASN A 44 -56.78 5.33 28.93
N PRO A 45 -57.30 6.49 28.47
CA PRO A 45 -58.49 7.07 29.10
C PRO A 45 -59.61 7.40 28.08
N GLY A 46 -60.68 6.61 28.11
CA GLY A 46 -62.08 7.06 27.95
C GLY A 46 -62.61 7.46 26.55
N PRO A 47 -63.94 7.37 26.32
CA PRO A 47 -64.52 7.08 25.00
C PRO A 47 -65.20 8.29 24.34
N SER A 48 -65.06 8.44 23.02
CA SER A 48 -66.11 8.97 22.12
C SER A 48 -65.64 8.99 20.67
N THR A 49 -66.58 8.71 19.75
CA THR A 49 -66.57 8.89 18.28
C THR A 49 -66.33 7.66 17.37
N PRO A 50 -67.04 7.59 16.22
CA PRO A 50 -67.43 6.34 15.57
C PRO A 50 -66.31 5.67 14.75
N VAL A 51 -66.36 4.35 14.78
CA VAL A 51 -65.46 3.42 14.07
C VAL A 51 -65.72 3.48 12.57
N ALA A 52 -64.85 4.18 11.84
CA ALA A 52 -64.57 3.86 10.44
C ALA A 52 -63.39 2.87 10.42
N PRO A 53 -63.51 1.65 9.86
CA PRO A 53 -62.38 0.75 9.74
C PRO A 53 -61.50 1.22 8.59
N SER A 54 -60.65 2.22 8.82
CA SER A 54 -59.51 2.44 7.94
C SER A 54 -58.61 1.22 8.07
N SER A 55 -58.62 0.37 7.05
CA SER A 55 -57.91 -0.91 7.01
C SER A 55 -56.49 -0.77 7.55
N ILE A 56 -56.21 -1.41 8.69
CA ILE A 56 -54.87 -1.58 9.26
C ILE A 56 -53.97 -2.42 8.32
N MET A 57 -54.55 -3.00 7.27
CA MET A 57 -53.81 -3.66 6.21
C MET A 57 -53.10 -2.64 5.33
N ARG A 58 -51.77 -2.55 5.50
CA ARG A 58 -50.79 -1.75 4.77
C ARG A 58 -50.47 -0.38 5.35
N CYS A 59 -50.14 -0.33 6.64
CA CYS A 59 -48.98 0.46 7.00
C CYS A 59 -47.74 -0.34 6.57
N GLU A 60 -47.41 -0.28 5.28
CA GLU A 60 -46.08 -0.66 4.80
C GLU A 60 -45.10 0.24 5.57
N LYS A 61 -44.56 -0.27 6.69
CA LYS A 61 -43.39 0.32 7.33
C LYS A 61 -42.30 0.29 6.27
N ARG A 62 -42.20 1.36 5.47
CA ARG A 62 -41.04 1.63 4.64
C ARG A 62 -39.87 1.75 5.61
N LEU A 63 -39.20 0.63 5.85
CA LEU A 63 -37.93 0.57 6.54
C LEU A 63 -37.04 1.55 5.80
N ARG A 64 -36.79 2.72 6.40
CA ARG A 64 -35.91 3.73 5.82
C ARG A 64 -34.51 3.15 5.85
N VAL A 65 -34.13 2.46 4.78
CA VAL A 65 -32.79 1.93 4.60
C VAL A 65 -31.86 3.14 4.51
N ARG A 66 -31.01 3.31 5.52
CA ARG A 66 -29.95 4.32 5.50
C ARG A 66 -28.74 3.69 4.82
N ASN A 67 -28.31 4.27 3.72
CA ASN A 67 -27.12 3.85 2.99
C ASN A 67 -26.00 4.87 3.18
N VAL A 68 -24.77 4.40 3.26
CA VAL A 68 -23.57 5.25 3.21
C VAL A 68 -23.15 5.38 1.75
N HIS A 69 -22.96 6.61 1.29
CA HIS A 69 -22.44 6.87 -0.04
C HIS A 69 -21.07 7.55 0.06
N PHE A 70 -20.14 7.08 -0.75
CA PHE A 70 -18.81 7.65 -0.85
C PHE A 70 -18.73 8.48 -2.12
N GLU A 71 -18.47 9.77 -1.98
CA GLU A 71 -18.56 10.73 -3.09
C GLU A 71 -17.19 10.95 -3.76
N SER A 72 -16.17 11.27 -2.96
CA SER A 72 -14.92 11.82 -3.50
C SER A 72 -13.67 11.37 -2.76
N VAL A 73 -12.56 11.32 -3.49
CA VAL A 73 -11.19 11.12 -2.99
C VAL A 73 -10.45 12.46 -3.04
N THR A 74 -9.70 12.78 -1.99
CA THR A 74 -8.82 13.97 -1.98
C THR A 74 -7.38 13.53 -1.72
N VAL A 75 -6.47 13.87 -2.63
CA VAL A 75 -5.05 13.54 -2.58
C VAL A 75 -4.26 14.80 -2.21
N TYR A 76 -3.39 14.68 -1.22
CA TYR A 76 -2.50 15.75 -0.77
C TYR A 76 -1.05 15.40 -1.09
N TYR A 77 -0.36 16.27 -1.83
CA TYR A 77 1.02 16.08 -2.23
C TYR A 77 1.95 16.89 -1.33
N PHE A 78 2.97 16.24 -0.79
CA PHE A 78 3.96 16.86 0.08
C PHE A 78 5.36 16.68 -0.49
N SER A 79 6.16 17.74 -0.44
CA SER A 79 7.58 17.62 -0.79
C SER A 79 8.32 16.76 0.24
N ARG A 80 9.25 15.95 -0.26
CA ARG A 80 10.17 15.16 0.56
C ARG A 80 11.02 16.08 1.43
N ARG A 81 11.10 15.82 2.74
CA ARG A 81 12.04 16.47 3.65
C ARG A 81 13.05 15.46 4.14
N GLN A 82 14.29 15.61 3.70
CA GLN A 82 15.41 14.83 4.19
C GLN A 82 16.09 15.61 5.31
N GLY A 83 16.28 14.96 6.46
CA GLY A 83 16.91 15.57 7.62
C GLY A 83 17.82 14.60 8.36
N PHE A 84 18.55 15.14 9.33
CA PHE A 84 19.30 14.40 10.34
C PHE A 84 18.67 14.59 11.74
N THR A 85 17.43 15.11 11.78
CA THR A 85 16.75 15.52 13.00
C THR A 85 16.36 14.34 13.90
N SER A 86 16.30 13.13 13.36
CA SER A 86 16.33 11.91 14.16
C SER A 86 17.24 10.88 13.50
N VAL A 87 18.25 10.44 14.25
CA VAL A 87 19.14 9.36 13.85
C VAL A 87 18.52 8.06 14.36
N PRO A 88 18.08 7.13 13.49
CA PRO A 88 17.65 5.80 13.94
C PRO A 88 18.78 5.13 14.74
N THR A 89 18.45 4.25 15.67
CA THR A 89 19.45 3.54 16.49
C THR A 89 20.46 2.76 15.63
N GLN A 90 20.08 2.41 14.40
CA GLN A 90 20.93 1.74 13.42
C GLN A 90 21.48 2.67 12.32
N GLY A 91 21.41 3.99 12.51
CA GLY A 91 21.83 5.00 11.52
C GLY A 91 20.83 5.19 10.37
N GLY A 92 21.09 6.18 9.52
CA GLY A 92 20.25 6.54 8.37
C GLY A 92 19.80 7.99 8.39
N SER A 93 19.52 8.55 7.22
CA SER A 93 18.92 9.89 7.10
C SER A 93 17.42 9.79 7.32
N THR A 94 16.86 10.64 8.18
CA THR A 94 15.42 10.67 8.38
C THR A 94 14.73 11.12 7.11
N LEU A 95 13.81 10.29 6.62
CA LEU A 95 12.93 10.63 5.52
C LEU A 95 11.58 11.10 6.06
N GLY A 96 11.28 12.39 5.97
CA GLY A 96 10.00 12.99 6.34
C GLY A 96 9.29 13.67 5.17
N MET A 97 8.12 14.24 5.47
CA MET A 97 7.36 15.09 4.55
C MET A 97 7.35 16.53 5.05
N SER A 98 7.12 17.48 4.13
CA SER A 98 6.82 18.87 4.48
C SER A 98 5.61 18.96 5.43
N THR A 99 5.61 19.95 6.32
CA THR A 99 4.45 20.23 7.19
C THR A 99 3.26 20.80 6.42
N ARG A 100 3.51 21.28 5.19
CA ARG A 100 2.50 21.84 4.28
C ARG A 100 2.52 21.08 2.95
N HIS A 101 1.35 20.81 2.41
CA HIS A 101 1.21 20.25 1.07
C HIS A 101 1.55 21.31 0.03
N SER A 102 2.14 20.90 -1.08
CA SER A 102 2.40 21.75 -2.24
C SER A 102 1.22 21.76 -3.21
N TRP A 103 0.43 20.67 -3.23
CA TRP A 103 -0.69 20.52 -4.14
C TRP A 103 -1.78 19.62 -3.56
N VAL A 104 -3.01 19.84 -4.01
CA VAL A 104 -4.20 19.07 -3.60
C VAL A 104 -5.01 18.79 -4.84
N GLN A 105 -5.51 17.56 -4.96
CA GLN A 105 -6.36 17.15 -6.06
C GLN A 105 -7.57 16.39 -5.52
N ARG A 106 -8.74 16.67 -6.08
CA ARG A 106 -9.99 16.01 -5.72
C ARG A 106 -10.54 15.26 -6.93
N TYR A 107 -10.99 14.05 -6.68
CA TYR A 107 -11.51 13.13 -7.68
C TYR A 107 -12.83 12.54 -7.21
N THR A 108 -13.66 12.12 -8.14
CA THR A 108 -14.68 11.10 -7.86
C THR A 108 -14.02 9.72 -7.67
N LEU A 109 -14.76 8.75 -7.15
CA LEU A 109 -14.25 7.37 -7.01
C LEU A 109 -13.84 6.75 -8.36
N GLY A 110 -14.63 6.99 -9.42
CA GLY A 110 -14.37 6.44 -10.74
C GLY A 110 -13.11 7.03 -11.38
N GLU A 111 -12.96 8.36 -11.30
CA GLU A 111 -11.76 9.04 -11.82
C GLU A 111 -10.50 8.59 -11.09
N PHE A 112 -10.57 8.42 -9.77
CA PHE A 112 -9.42 7.98 -8.98
C PHE A 112 -8.98 6.56 -9.31
N ALA A 113 -9.91 5.65 -9.63
CA ALA A 113 -9.59 4.30 -10.06
C ALA A 113 -8.77 4.31 -11.38
N VAL A 114 -9.20 5.11 -12.35
CA VAL A 114 -8.48 5.29 -13.63
C VAL A 114 -7.12 5.94 -13.41
N GLU A 115 -7.03 6.94 -12.54
CA GLU A 115 -5.75 7.59 -12.20
C GLU A 115 -4.76 6.60 -11.54
N GLN A 116 -5.25 5.73 -10.64
CA GLN A 116 -4.44 4.68 -10.03
C GLN A 116 -3.90 3.69 -11.06
N GLU A 117 -4.75 3.21 -11.97
CA GLU A 117 -4.32 2.31 -13.04
C GLU A 117 -3.27 2.96 -13.93
N ARG A 118 -3.49 4.23 -14.31
CA ARG A 118 -2.52 5.00 -15.10
C ARG A 118 -1.19 5.11 -14.37
N SER A 119 -1.21 5.55 -13.12
CA SER A 119 -0.01 5.71 -12.29
C SER A 119 0.74 4.38 -12.13
N HIS A 120 0.02 3.28 -11.92
CA HIS A 120 0.61 1.95 -11.79
C HIS A 120 1.31 1.52 -13.08
N ARG A 121 0.66 1.72 -14.23
CA ARG A 121 1.25 1.42 -15.54
C ARG A 121 2.49 2.26 -15.82
N ASP A 122 2.47 3.54 -15.48
CA ASP A 122 3.61 4.43 -15.71
C ASP A 122 4.79 4.06 -14.79
N MET A 123 4.52 3.69 -13.53
CA MET A 123 5.54 3.14 -12.62
C MET A 123 6.22 1.88 -13.20
N LEU A 124 5.44 0.93 -13.72
CA LEU A 124 6.00 -0.29 -14.34
C LEU A 124 6.87 0.03 -15.56
N ARG A 125 6.45 1.00 -16.38
CA ARG A 125 7.23 1.45 -17.55
C ARG A 125 8.55 2.07 -17.13
N ASP A 126 8.54 2.91 -16.10
CA ASP A 126 9.75 3.57 -15.63
C ASP A 126 10.71 2.59 -14.97
N HIS A 127 10.21 1.62 -14.20
CA HIS A 127 11.02 0.52 -13.68
C HIS A 127 11.75 -0.24 -14.80
N LEU A 128 11.01 -0.63 -15.87
CA LEU A 128 11.62 -1.35 -16.99
C LEU A 128 12.67 -0.50 -17.74
N LYS A 129 12.44 0.82 -17.89
CA LYS A 129 13.43 1.72 -18.49
C LYS A 129 14.68 1.82 -17.62
N GLU A 130 14.50 1.92 -16.31
CA GLU A 130 15.59 2.00 -15.34
C GLU A 130 16.43 0.72 -15.35
N GLU A 131 15.82 -0.46 -15.38
CA GLU A 131 16.54 -1.74 -15.50
C GLU A 131 17.38 -1.82 -16.77
N LYS A 132 16.81 -1.40 -17.91
CA LYS A 132 17.54 -1.32 -19.18
C LYS A 132 18.73 -0.37 -19.08
N LEU A 133 18.52 0.83 -18.55
CA LEU A 133 19.58 1.82 -18.38
C LEU A 133 20.68 1.32 -17.44
N ASN A 134 20.30 0.69 -16.32
CA ASN A 134 21.23 0.11 -15.36
C ASN A 134 22.08 -1.00 -15.99
N SER A 135 21.49 -1.85 -16.84
CA SER A 135 22.23 -2.88 -17.56
C SER A 135 23.28 -2.30 -18.51
N ILE A 136 22.94 -1.20 -19.22
CA ILE A 136 23.85 -0.51 -20.12
C ILE A 136 24.97 0.14 -19.31
N LYS A 137 24.63 0.85 -18.23
CA LYS A 137 25.58 1.50 -17.33
C LYS A 137 26.60 0.48 -16.80
N LEU A 138 26.15 -0.68 -16.34
CA LEU A 138 27.04 -1.73 -15.84
C LEU A 138 27.97 -2.28 -16.93
N LYS A 139 27.46 -2.51 -18.15
CA LYS A 139 28.28 -2.96 -19.29
C LYS A 139 29.36 -1.94 -19.66
N VAL A 140 29.01 -0.66 -19.69
CA VAL A 140 29.95 0.44 -19.97
C VAL A 140 31.04 0.50 -18.91
N VAL A 141 30.66 0.52 -17.63
CA VAL A 141 31.62 0.54 -16.50
C VAL A 141 32.55 -0.67 -16.55
N LYS A 142 32.01 -1.87 -16.79
CA LYS A 142 32.82 -3.09 -16.93
C LYS A 142 33.79 -2.99 -18.12
N SER A 143 33.35 -2.46 -19.26
CA SER A 143 34.21 -2.29 -20.44
C SER A 143 35.35 -1.30 -20.16
N ILE A 144 35.06 -0.19 -19.48
CA ILE A 144 36.07 0.80 -19.07
C ILE A 144 37.11 0.15 -18.16
N TYR A 145 36.66 -0.55 -17.11
CA TYR A 145 37.56 -1.24 -16.18
C TYR A 145 38.45 -2.28 -16.90
N LEU A 146 37.86 -3.08 -17.79
CA LEU A 146 38.63 -4.06 -18.56
C LEU A 146 39.67 -3.39 -19.47
N LYS A 147 39.36 -2.25 -20.10
CA LYS A 147 40.34 -1.52 -20.91
C LYS A 147 41.51 -0.99 -20.08
N GLU A 148 41.22 -0.49 -18.89
CA GLU A 148 42.23 0.03 -17.96
C GLU A 148 43.18 -1.07 -17.44
N VAL A 149 42.64 -2.22 -17.07
CA VAL A 149 43.43 -3.41 -16.69
C VAL A 149 44.30 -3.87 -17.86
N ASN A 150 43.75 -3.96 -19.07
CA ASN A 150 44.51 -4.36 -20.26
C ASN A 150 45.61 -3.35 -20.61
N PHE A 151 45.33 -2.04 -20.52
CA PHE A 151 46.32 -0.99 -20.75
C PHE A 151 47.47 -1.05 -19.74
N SER A 152 47.16 -1.33 -18.47
CA SER A 152 48.15 -1.49 -17.40
C SER A 152 49.00 -2.76 -17.60
N GLN A 153 48.38 -3.88 -17.95
CA GLN A 153 49.07 -5.14 -18.26
C GLN A 153 49.99 -5.01 -19.48
N LEU A 154 49.57 -4.26 -20.49
CA LEU A 154 50.35 -3.98 -21.69
C LEU A 154 51.61 -3.15 -21.38
N HIS A 155 51.51 -2.16 -20.48
CA HIS A 155 52.67 -1.36 -20.06
C HIS A 155 53.67 -2.18 -19.22
N LEU A 156 53.19 -3.07 -18.34
CA LEU A 156 54.07 -4.00 -17.62
C LEU A 156 54.79 -4.95 -18.58
N THR A 157 54.06 -5.57 -19.51
CA THR A 157 54.63 -6.57 -20.42
C THR A 157 55.61 -5.95 -21.42
N LYS A 158 55.33 -4.78 -21.99
CA LYS A 158 56.27 -4.09 -22.90
C LYS A 158 57.46 -3.46 -22.18
N GLY A 159 57.28 -3.01 -20.93
CA GLY A 159 58.38 -2.49 -20.10
C GLY A 159 59.39 -3.56 -19.69
N SER A 160 58.93 -4.79 -19.41
CA SER A 160 59.84 -5.91 -19.09
C SER A 160 60.69 -6.37 -20.28
N VAL A 161 60.23 -6.25 -21.53
CA VAL A 161 61.06 -6.63 -22.70
C VAL A 161 62.20 -5.63 -22.95
N ILE A 162 62.02 -4.36 -22.59
CA ILE A 162 63.04 -3.31 -22.77
C ILE A 162 64.14 -3.40 -21.69
N THR A 163 63.87 -4.06 -20.55
CA THR A 163 64.84 -4.17 -19.44
C THR A 163 65.77 -5.40 -19.54
N LEU A 164 65.65 -6.22 -20.60
CA LEU A 164 66.42 -7.47 -20.79
C LEU A 164 67.43 -7.43 -21.97
N LEU A 165 67.90 -6.24 -22.36
CA LEU A 165 69.04 -6.05 -23.28
C LEU A 165 70.11 -5.21 -22.61
#